data_AF-A0A7C3SFI2-F1
#
_entry.id   AF-A0A7C3SFI2-F1
#
_cell.length_a   1.000
_cell.length_b   1.000
_cell.length_c   1.000
_cell.angle_alpha   90.00
_cell.angle_beta   90.00
_cell.angle_gamma   90.00
#
_symmetry.space_group_name_H-M   'P 1'
#
loop_
_entity.id
_entity.type
_entity.pdbx_description
1 polymer ?
#
loop_
_entity_poly.entity_id
_entity_poly.type
_entity_poly.pdbx_seq_one_letter_code
_entity_poly.pdbx_strand_id
1 'polypeptide(L)'
;MKKALVSIAVLTILLASSTFAQELPNPGILPDHPLYPVKTFLEKVRLWLTFDPEARARFHAFLAEQRLAELNTTLAQGKYQYALRLREEYERELNESENETEKAFGLGRNATALLEHVCDMTYKHISVLERVLSKAPEAARPGLERAINASIHGHEKCLERVEEILNRTNDTLKRRSCTSDADCLNISVWCPQSFGRELRCFIPDNKTTGICMCLPKWNKTRINCTDDSECRGLVCPAILGNDTAICLNGRCVCGARWEIRNRTELRERFREEFGEEFTNRTENITERIRERVEAEIKIRRKS
;
A
#
# COMPACT_ATOMS: atom_id res chain seq x y z
N MET A 1 29.77 31.91 -47.12
CA MET A 1 28.37 31.64 -46.70
C MET A 1 28.37 30.42 -45.76
N LYS A 2 28.55 30.62 -44.46
CA LYS A 2 28.68 29.56 -43.45
C LYS A 2 28.19 30.05 -42.08
N LYS A 3 26.91 30.35 -41.90
CA LYS A 3 26.30 30.64 -40.59
C LYS A 3 24.79 30.35 -40.63
N ALA A 4 24.39 29.08 -40.75
CA ALA A 4 22.97 28.71 -40.72
C ALA A 4 22.66 27.33 -40.09
N LEU A 5 23.60 26.66 -39.41
CA LEU A 5 23.37 25.27 -38.95
C LEU A 5 23.57 25.01 -37.46
N VAL A 6 23.85 26.02 -36.62
CA VAL A 6 24.17 25.78 -35.21
C VAL A 6 22.96 25.93 -34.26
N SER A 7 21.83 26.49 -34.70
CA SER A 7 20.70 26.76 -33.79
C SER A 7 19.68 25.64 -33.60
N ILE A 8 19.80 24.49 -34.28
CA ILE A 8 18.84 23.37 -34.11
C ILE A 8 19.38 22.28 -33.16
N ALA A 9 20.69 22.24 -32.90
CA ALA A 9 21.29 21.24 -32.00
C ALA A 9 21.15 21.56 -30.50
N VAL A 10 20.67 22.75 -30.13
CA VAL A 10 20.51 23.17 -28.72
C VAL A 10 19.09 22.93 -28.20
N LEU A 11 18.11 22.65 -29.09
CA LEU A 11 16.72 22.42 -28.70
C LEU A 11 16.39 20.94 -28.36
N THR A 12 17.35 20.02 -28.50
CA THR A 12 17.17 18.59 -28.23
C THR A 12 17.71 18.13 -26.87
N ILE A 13 18.27 19.01 -26.04
CA ILE A 13 18.86 18.66 -24.72
C ILE A 13 17.97 19.06 -23.53
N LEU A 14 16.70 19.43 -23.77
CA LEU A 14 15.74 19.82 -22.70
C LEU A 14 14.62 18.81 -22.44
N LEU A 15 14.72 17.58 -22.95
CA LEU A 15 14.03 16.45 -22.32
C LEU A 15 14.90 15.95 -21.18
N ALA A 16 15.05 16.81 -20.17
CA ALA A 16 15.50 16.39 -18.85
C ALA A 16 14.50 15.32 -18.41
N SER A 17 14.92 14.07 -18.51
CA SER A 17 14.27 12.93 -17.90
C SER A 17 14.02 13.32 -16.46
N SER A 18 12.77 13.63 -16.10
CA SER A 18 12.36 13.69 -14.71
C SER A 18 12.42 12.27 -14.19
N THR A 19 13.63 11.80 -13.89
CA THR A 19 13.83 10.68 -12.99
C THR A 19 13.33 11.17 -11.65
N PHE A 20 12.06 10.94 -11.39
CA PHE A 20 11.54 10.81 -10.03
C PHE A 20 12.31 9.65 -9.40
N ALA A 21 13.54 9.92 -8.95
CA ALA A 21 14.21 9.08 -7.99
C ALA A 21 13.44 9.30 -6.69
N GLN A 22 12.40 8.49 -6.47
CA GLN A 22 11.82 8.34 -5.15
C GLN A 22 12.95 7.76 -4.27
N GLU A 23 13.60 8.64 -3.52
CA GLU A 23 14.78 8.32 -2.73
C GLU A 23 14.38 7.60 -1.45
N LEU A 24 14.82 6.35 -1.33
CA LEU A 24 14.97 5.69 -0.03
C LEU A 24 15.88 6.55 0.86
N PRO A 25 15.78 6.43 2.20
CA PRO A 25 16.72 7.11 3.07
C PRO A 25 18.16 6.64 2.78
N ASN A 26 19.14 7.46 3.16
CA ASN A 26 20.53 7.08 3.03
C ASN A 26 20.79 5.77 3.82
N PRO A 27 21.36 4.73 3.19
CA PRO A 27 21.62 3.44 3.84
C PRO A 27 22.63 3.53 4.98
N GLY A 28 23.47 4.56 5.03
CA GLY A 28 24.46 4.76 6.08
C GLY A 28 25.47 3.61 6.16
N ILE A 29 25.58 2.99 7.34
CA ILE A 29 26.51 1.89 7.62
C ILE A 29 25.93 0.59 7.07
N LEU A 30 26.60 0.00 6.06
CA LEU A 30 26.21 -1.27 5.46
C LEU A 30 26.63 -2.50 6.28
N PRO A 31 26.05 -3.68 6.01
CA PRO A 31 26.26 -4.86 6.85
C PRO A 31 27.64 -5.52 6.79
N ASP A 32 28.48 -5.11 5.85
CA ASP A 32 29.89 -5.51 5.73
C ASP A 32 30.83 -4.61 6.54
N HIS A 33 30.34 -3.47 7.03
CA HIS A 33 31.16 -2.51 7.78
C HIS A 33 31.36 -2.97 9.23
N PRO A 34 32.57 -2.84 9.82
CA PRO A 34 32.86 -3.29 11.20
C PRO A 34 31.97 -2.67 12.29
N LEU A 35 31.43 -1.48 12.06
CA LEU A 35 30.52 -0.79 12.99
C LEU A 35 29.04 -1.15 12.83
N TYR A 36 28.67 -2.02 11.89
CA TYR A 36 27.27 -2.44 11.71
C TYR A 36 26.65 -3.11 12.95
N PRO A 37 27.37 -3.97 13.70
CA PRO A 37 26.86 -4.51 14.97
C PRO A 37 26.54 -3.41 15.99
N VAL A 38 27.31 -2.31 16.01
CA VAL A 38 27.06 -1.17 16.89
C VAL A 38 25.78 -0.44 16.47
N LYS A 39 25.58 -0.20 15.17
CA LYS A 39 24.34 0.38 14.62
C LYS A 39 23.11 -0.44 15.05
N THR A 40 23.12 -1.75 14.77
CA THR A 40 22.00 -2.63 15.11
C THR A 40 21.76 -2.77 16.61
N PHE A 41 22.81 -2.69 17.44
CA PHE A 41 22.67 -2.65 18.89
C PHE A 41 21.96 -1.38 19.36
N LEU A 42 22.37 -0.20 18.87
CA LEU A 42 21.73 1.08 19.23
C LEU A 42 20.27 1.14 18.79
N GLU A 43 19.95 0.59 17.61
CA GLU A 43 18.57 0.46 17.13
C GLU A 43 17.72 -0.38 18.08
N LYS A 44 18.24 -1.54 18.54
CA LYS A 44 17.56 -2.40 19.53
C LYS A 44 17.39 -1.72 20.90
N VAL A 45 18.42 -1.03 21.39
CA VAL A 45 18.33 -0.26 22.65
C VAL A 45 17.26 0.82 22.55
N ARG A 46 17.20 1.54 21.43
CA ARG A 46 16.17 2.55 21.20
C ARG A 46 14.77 1.93 21.16
N LEU A 47 14.59 0.81 20.46
CA LEU A 47 13.33 0.07 20.48
C LEU A 47 12.94 -0.37 21.89
N TRP A 48 13.88 -0.87 22.68
CA TRP A 48 13.62 -1.31 24.05
C TRP A 48 13.19 -0.17 24.97
N LEU A 49 13.74 1.04 24.78
CA LEU A 49 13.38 2.25 25.54
C LEU A 49 12.13 2.97 25.00
N THR A 50 11.61 2.57 23.84
CA THR A 50 10.40 3.18 23.25
C THR A 50 9.18 2.37 23.67
N PHE A 51 8.39 2.92 24.60
CA PHE A 51 7.21 2.25 25.17
C PHE A 51 5.90 2.59 24.47
N ASP A 52 5.83 3.77 23.84
CA ASP A 52 4.62 4.21 23.14
C ASP A 52 4.46 3.45 21.81
N PRO A 53 3.34 2.74 21.58
CA PRO A 53 3.17 1.89 20.40
C PRO A 53 3.16 2.68 19.09
N GLU A 54 2.66 3.92 19.09
CA GLU A 54 2.74 4.76 17.89
C GLU A 54 4.21 5.12 17.57
N ALA A 55 4.99 5.51 18.58
CA ALA A 55 6.42 5.78 18.42
C ALA A 55 7.21 4.51 18.02
N ARG A 56 6.87 3.34 18.58
CA ARG A 56 7.45 2.04 18.20
C ARG A 56 7.16 1.72 16.74
N ALA A 57 5.91 1.86 16.31
CA ALA A 57 5.49 1.63 14.93
C ALA A 57 6.26 2.53 13.96
N ARG A 58 6.32 3.85 14.25
CA ARG A 58 7.12 4.80 13.45
C ARG A 58 8.57 4.38 13.33
N PHE A 59 9.16 3.91 14.43
CA PHE A 59 10.57 3.52 14.42
C PHE A 59 10.79 2.20 13.66
N HIS A 60 9.90 1.21 13.78
CA HIS A 60 9.93 0.01 12.95
C HIS A 60 9.75 0.32 11.46
N ALA A 61 8.83 1.22 11.08
CA ALA A 61 8.68 1.69 9.70
C ALA A 61 9.98 2.29 9.16
N PHE A 62 10.64 3.16 9.95
CA PHE A 62 11.94 3.72 9.61
C PHE A 62 13.03 2.65 9.44
N LEU A 63 13.06 1.63 10.32
CA LEU A 63 14.02 0.52 10.18
C LEU A 63 13.75 -0.30 8.92
N ALA A 64 12.49 -0.51 8.53
CA ALA A 64 12.15 -1.17 7.27
C ALA A 64 12.70 -0.36 6.07
N GLU A 65 12.50 0.96 6.03
CA GLU A 65 13.08 1.81 4.98
C GLU A 65 14.62 1.73 4.95
N GLN A 66 15.27 1.73 6.12
CA GLN A 66 16.73 1.55 6.24
C GLN A 66 17.20 0.21 5.69
N ARG A 67 16.54 -0.89 6.06
CA ARG A 67 16.90 -2.23 5.55
C ARG A 67 16.70 -2.35 4.06
N LEU A 68 15.68 -1.71 3.51
CA LEU A 68 15.47 -1.67 2.07
C LEU A 68 16.56 -0.85 1.36
N ALA A 69 16.99 0.27 1.94
CA ALA A 69 18.10 1.08 1.41
C ALA A 69 19.43 0.31 1.43
N GLU A 70 19.72 -0.36 2.54
CA GLU A 70 20.89 -1.23 2.69
C GLU A 70 20.84 -2.39 1.68
N LEU A 71 19.66 -3.00 1.48
CA LEU A 71 19.46 -4.09 0.53
C LEU A 71 19.71 -3.63 -0.90
N ASN A 72 19.10 -2.53 -1.31
CA ASN A 72 19.30 -1.95 -2.64
C ASN A 72 20.78 -1.68 -2.92
N THR A 73 21.48 -1.07 -1.96
CA THR A 73 22.91 -0.74 -2.09
C THR A 73 23.79 -2.00 -2.12
N THR A 74 23.50 -2.97 -1.26
CA THR A 74 24.21 -4.26 -1.20
C THR A 74 24.09 -5.03 -2.51
N LEU A 75 22.89 -5.06 -3.10
CA LEU A 75 22.64 -5.69 -4.39
C LEU A 75 23.37 -4.97 -5.52
N ALA A 76 23.36 -3.64 -5.53
CA ALA A 76 24.11 -2.85 -6.51
C ALA A 76 25.63 -3.09 -6.42
N GLN A 77 26.15 -3.44 -5.23
CA GLN A 77 27.55 -3.79 -5.01
C GLN A 77 27.87 -5.28 -5.28
N GLY A 78 26.89 -6.09 -5.67
CA GLY A 78 27.07 -7.53 -5.92
C GLY A 78 27.30 -8.37 -4.66
N LYS A 79 27.01 -7.83 -3.45
CA LYS A 79 27.27 -8.49 -2.17
C LYS A 79 26.09 -9.35 -1.71
N TYR A 80 25.65 -10.28 -2.56
CA TYR A 80 24.41 -11.05 -2.38
C TYR A 80 24.31 -11.84 -1.07
N GLN A 81 25.44 -12.21 -0.47
CA GLN A 81 25.51 -12.90 0.82
C GLN A 81 24.79 -12.18 1.98
N TYR A 82 24.65 -10.85 1.91
CA TYR A 82 23.93 -10.07 2.92
C TYR A 82 22.45 -9.82 2.57
N ALA A 83 22.06 -10.06 1.32
CA ALA A 83 20.74 -9.72 0.81
C ALA A 83 19.62 -10.52 1.50
N LEU A 84 19.85 -11.82 1.75
CA LEU A 84 18.86 -12.67 2.42
C LEU A 84 18.53 -12.16 3.82
N ARG A 85 19.55 -11.86 4.62
CA ARG A 85 19.39 -11.32 5.97
C ARG A 85 18.69 -9.95 5.95
N LEU A 86 19.12 -9.04 5.08
CA LEU A 86 18.52 -7.70 4.99
C LEU A 86 17.04 -7.76 4.58
N ARG A 87 16.68 -8.68 3.68
CA ARG A 87 15.28 -8.96 3.32
C ARG A 87 14.47 -9.44 4.53
N GLU A 88 14.99 -10.39 5.31
CA GLU A 88 14.28 -10.91 6.48
C GLU A 88 14.13 -9.86 7.57
N GLU A 89 15.14 -9.03 7.77
CA GLU A 89 15.07 -7.87 8.66
C GLU A 89 14.01 -6.89 8.14
N TYR A 90 14.03 -6.54 6.86
CA TYR A 90 13.02 -5.71 6.22
C TYR A 90 11.59 -6.21 6.46
N GLU A 91 11.31 -7.47 6.14
CA GLU A 91 9.98 -8.10 6.32
C GLU A 91 9.54 -8.06 7.79
N ARG A 92 10.48 -8.33 8.71
CA ARG A 92 10.19 -8.29 10.15
C ARG A 92 9.86 -6.88 10.62
N GLU A 93 10.66 -5.88 10.27
CA GLU A 93 10.42 -4.50 10.71
C GLU A 93 9.10 -3.95 10.15
N LEU A 94 8.72 -4.35 8.93
CA LEU A 94 7.44 -3.98 8.32
C LEU A 94 6.25 -4.60 9.10
N ASN A 95 6.33 -5.89 9.42
CA ASN A 95 5.32 -6.58 10.23
C ASN A 95 5.22 -6.01 11.66
N GLU A 96 6.35 -5.67 12.29
CA GLU A 96 6.33 -5.07 13.63
C GLU A 96 5.75 -3.65 13.62
N SER A 97 6.05 -2.85 12.57
CA SER A 97 5.43 -1.54 12.37
C SER A 97 3.91 -1.65 12.31
N GLU A 98 3.41 -2.62 11.56
CA GLU A 98 1.98 -2.90 11.44
C GLU A 98 1.38 -3.34 12.77
N ASN A 99 1.99 -4.32 13.45
CA ASN A 99 1.53 -4.79 14.77
C ASN A 99 1.46 -3.67 15.81
N GLU A 100 2.46 -2.80 15.87
CA GLU A 100 2.47 -1.67 16.80
C GLU A 100 1.45 -0.60 16.41
N THR A 101 1.18 -0.40 15.11
CA THR A 101 0.10 0.46 14.61
C THR A 101 -1.26 -0.07 15.07
N GLU A 102 -1.50 -1.37 14.94
CA GLU A 102 -2.71 -2.05 15.38
C GLU A 102 -2.92 -1.91 16.90
N LYS A 103 -1.85 -2.08 17.70
CA LYS A 103 -1.88 -1.84 19.15
C LYS A 103 -2.23 -0.39 19.48
N ALA A 104 -1.65 0.58 18.78
CA ALA A 104 -1.96 2.00 19.01
C ALA A 104 -3.45 2.28 18.81
N PHE A 105 -4.05 1.74 17.74
CA PHE A 105 -5.49 1.83 17.52
C PHE A 105 -6.31 1.08 18.59
N GLY A 106 -5.87 -0.11 19.01
CA GLY A 106 -6.52 -0.88 20.08
C GLY A 106 -6.56 -0.14 21.43
N LEU A 107 -5.59 0.73 21.69
CA LEU A 107 -5.56 1.63 22.85
C LEU A 107 -6.37 2.92 22.65
N GLY A 108 -7.11 3.05 21.55
CA GLY A 108 -7.90 4.25 21.23
C GLY A 108 -7.07 5.47 20.83
N ARG A 109 -5.77 5.29 20.50
CA ARG A 109 -4.93 6.39 20.00
C ARG A 109 -5.34 6.75 18.57
N ASN A 110 -5.23 8.03 18.23
CA ASN A 110 -5.43 8.50 16.88
C ASN A 110 -4.15 8.28 16.04
N ALA A 111 -3.93 7.04 15.61
CA ALA A 111 -2.77 6.65 14.81
C ALA A 111 -2.99 6.86 13.29
N THR A 112 -3.95 7.70 12.88
CA THR A 112 -4.29 7.88 11.46
C THR A 112 -3.14 8.46 10.63
N ALA A 113 -2.39 9.42 11.16
CA ALA A 113 -1.21 9.97 10.49
C ALA A 113 -0.06 8.95 10.35
N LEU A 114 0.07 8.03 11.30
CA LEU A 114 0.99 6.91 11.19
C LEU A 114 0.53 5.92 10.12
N LEU A 115 -0.76 5.58 10.10
CA LEU A 115 -1.35 4.70 9.08
C LEU A 115 -1.13 5.27 7.67
N GLU A 116 -1.38 6.56 7.46
CA GLU A 116 -1.08 7.23 6.18
C GLU A 116 0.40 7.06 5.78
N HIS A 117 1.32 7.25 6.73
CA HIS A 117 2.74 7.11 6.48
C HIS A 117 3.14 5.67 6.13
N VAL A 118 2.58 4.67 6.82
CA VAL A 118 2.83 3.24 6.51
C VAL A 118 2.32 2.88 5.12
N CYS A 119 1.13 3.35 4.74
CA CYS A 119 0.58 3.13 3.39
C CYS A 119 1.47 3.74 2.30
N ASP A 120 1.92 4.99 2.48
CA ASP A 120 2.80 5.68 1.53
C ASP A 120 4.19 5.01 1.43
N MET A 121 4.78 4.64 2.57
CA MET A 121 6.06 3.95 2.65
C MET A 121 6.01 2.59 1.93
N THR A 122 5.00 1.76 2.23
CA THR A 122 4.85 0.43 1.61
C THR A 122 4.62 0.51 0.11
N TYR A 123 3.88 1.53 -0.36
CA TYR A 123 3.74 1.81 -1.78
C TYR A 123 5.08 2.13 -2.46
N LYS A 124 5.86 3.03 -1.85
CA LYS A 124 7.20 3.39 -2.34
C LYS A 124 8.13 2.18 -2.38
N HIS A 125 8.04 1.31 -1.38
CA HIS A 125 8.87 0.10 -1.31
C HIS A 125 8.61 -0.84 -2.47
N ILE A 126 7.34 -1.09 -2.84
CA ILE A 126 6.97 -1.88 -4.02
C ILE A 126 7.68 -1.32 -5.26
N SER A 127 7.53 -0.01 -5.50
CA SER A 127 8.12 0.65 -6.67
C SER A 127 9.65 0.54 -6.70
N VAL A 128 10.33 0.68 -5.55
CA VAL A 128 11.78 0.52 -5.48
C VAL A 128 12.19 -0.94 -5.72
N LEU A 129 11.53 -1.89 -5.06
CA LEU A 129 11.85 -3.31 -5.16
C LEU A 129 11.62 -3.85 -6.58
N GLU A 130 10.59 -3.41 -7.29
CA GLU A 130 10.37 -3.75 -8.70
C GLU A 130 11.51 -3.25 -9.61
N ARG A 131 11.98 -2.00 -9.38
CA ARG A 131 13.14 -1.47 -10.10
C ARG A 131 14.40 -2.28 -9.82
N VAL A 132 14.61 -2.69 -8.57
CA VAL A 132 15.76 -3.53 -8.19
C VAL A 132 15.65 -4.92 -8.82
N LEU A 133 14.46 -5.54 -8.77
CA LEU A 133 14.19 -6.84 -9.38
C LEU A 133 14.52 -6.85 -10.88
N SER A 134 14.20 -5.78 -11.61
CA SER A 134 14.47 -5.67 -13.04
C SER A 134 15.97 -5.73 -13.43
N LYS A 135 16.87 -5.50 -12.46
CA LYS A 135 18.33 -5.47 -12.65
C LYS A 135 19.07 -6.54 -11.86
N ALA A 136 18.36 -7.34 -11.06
CA ALA A 136 18.95 -8.31 -10.16
C ALA A 136 19.37 -9.58 -10.91
N PRO A 137 20.47 -10.25 -10.52
CA PRO A 137 20.81 -11.56 -11.06
C PRO A 137 19.77 -12.60 -10.61
N GLU A 138 19.64 -13.68 -11.38
CA GLU A 138 18.69 -14.78 -11.11
C GLU A 138 18.74 -15.30 -9.67
N ALA A 139 19.95 -15.42 -9.09
CA ALA A 139 20.13 -15.87 -7.71
C ALA A 139 19.45 -14.97 -6.65
N ALA A 140 19.24 -13.68 -6.93
CA ALA A 140 18.65 -12.72 -6.00
C ALA A 140 17.14 -12.49 -6.22
N ARG A 141 16.60 -12.89 -7.37
CA ARG A 141 15.20 -12.62 -7.75
C ARG A 141 14.17 -13.21 -6.78
N PRO A 142 14.28 -14.48 -6.33
CA PRO A 142 13.29 -15.05 -5.41
C PRO A 142 13.22 -14.29 -4.07
N GLY A 143 14.35 -13.74 -3.62
CA GLY A 143 14.38 -12.92 -2.40
C GLY A 143 13.69 -11.57 -2.59
N LEU A 144 13.91 -10.93 -3.73
CA LEU A 144 13.28 -9.65 -4.06
C LEU A 144 11.77 -9.79 -4.29
N GLU A 145 11.32 -10.85 -4.95
CA GLU A 145 9.89 -11.14 -5.13
C GLU A 145 9.19 -11.34 -3.79
N ARG A 146 9.82 -12.02 -2.83
CA ARG A 146 9.29 -12.12 -1.46
C ARG A 146 9.18 -10.76 -0.76
N ALA A 147 10.19 -9.90 -0.90
CA ALA A 147 10.14 -8.54 -0.35
C ALA A 147 9.01 -7.71 -0.97
N ILE A 148 8.79 -7.84 -2.30
CA ILE A 148 7.68 -7.19 -3.00
C ILE A 148 6.35 -7.67 -2.42
N ASN A 149 6.16 -8.99 -2.31
CA ASN A 149 4.93 -9.55 -1.77
C ASN A 149 4.67 -9.12 -0.31
N ALA A 150 5.71 -9.02 0.52
CA ALA A 150 5.56 -8.51 1.88
C ALA A 150 5.15 -7.02 1.90
N SER A 151 5.69 -6.23 0.98
CA SER A 151 5.32 -4.81 0.82
C SER A 151 3.90 -4.64 0.32
N ILE A 152 3.46 -5.48 -0.64
CA ILE A 152 2.08 -5.53 -1.13
C ILE A 152 1.15 -5.90 0.01
N HIS A 153 1.45 -6.96 0.76
CA HIS A 153 0.61 -7.40 1.88
C HIS A 153 0.45 -6.30 2.95
N GLY A 154 1.55 -5.68 3.36
CA GLY A 154 1.49 -4.57 4.32
C GLY A 154 0.73 -3.36 3.78
N HIS A 155 0.84 -3.08 2.49
CA HIS A 155 0.10 -2.00 1.83
C HIS A 155 -1.41 -2.29 1.78
N GLU A 156 -1.80 -3.50 1.36
CA GLU A 156 -3.20 -3.96 1.34
C GLU A 156 -3.84 -3.84 2.72
N LYS A 157 -3.18 -4.38 3.75
CA LYS A 157 -3.68 -4.33 5.13
C LYS A 157 -3.79 -2.90 5.65
N CYS A 158 -2.84 -2.04 5.31
CA CYS A 158 -2.93 -0.61 5.63
C CYS A 158 -4.18 0.03 5.00
N LEU A 159 -4.49 -0.29 3.75
CA LEU A 159 -5.64 0.26 3.03
C LEU A 159 -6.98 -0.28 3.52
N GLU A 160 -7.07 -1.57 3.84
CA GLU A 160 -8.24 -2.15 4.50
C GLU A 160 -8.58 -1.36 5.77
N ARG A 161 -7.54 -1.00 6.54
CA ARG A 161 -7.73 -0.21 7.75
C ARG A 161 -8.15 1.23 7.47
N VAL A 162 -7.58 1.86 6.44
CA VAL A 162 -7.99 3.19 5.98
C VAL A 162 -9.48 3.17 5.62
N GLU A 163 -9.93 2.16 4.87
CA GLU A 163 -11.32 2.01 4.47
C GLU A 163 -12.26 1.86 5.67
N GLU A 164 -11.90 1.03 6.66
CA GLU A 164 -12.67 0.87 7.89
C GLU A 164 -12.86 2.22 8.62
N ILE A 165 -11.78 2.97 8.80
CA ILE A 165 -11.81 4.26 9.49
C ILE A 165 -12.61 5.28 8.67
N LEU A 166 -12.52 5.28 7.34
CA LEU A 166 -13.29 6.14 6.46
C LEU A 166 -14.80 5.85 6.53
N ASN A 167 -15.19 4.58 6.60
CA ASN A 167 -16.59 4.19 6.75
C ASN A 167 -17.13 4.66 8.10
N ARG A 168 -16.38 4.43 9.19
CA ARG A 168 -16.73 4.92 10.53
C ARG A 168 -16.81 6.45 10.59
N THR A 169 -15.89 7.13 9.91
CA THR A 169 -15.88 8.58 9.75
C THR A 169 -17.14 9.05 9.05
N ASN A 170 -17.48 8.49 7.90
CA ASN A 170 -18.67 8.86 7.15
C ASN A 170 -19.95 8.63 7.95
N ASP A 171 -20.05 7.54 8.70
CA ASP A 171 -21.23 7.30 9.55
C ASP A 171 -21.29 8.23 10.77
N THR A 172 -20.14 8.69 11.25
CA THR A 172 -20.08 9.73 12.29
C THR A 172 -20.47 11.09 11.72
N LEU A 173 -20.00 11.43 10.52
CA LEU A 173 -20.33 12.67 9.83
C LEU A 173 -21.80 12.73 9.43
N LYS A 174 -22.39 11.63 8.93
CA LYS A 174 -23.84 11.53 8.66
C LYS A 174 -24.68 11.80 9.92
N ARG A 175 -24.21 11.40 11.09
CA ARG A 175 -24.87 11.65 12.38
C ARG A 175 -24.68 13.08 12.88
N ARG A 176 -23.62 13.78 12.47
CA ARG A 176 -23.41 15.19 12.78
C ARG A 176 -24.21 16.05 11.80
N SER A 177 -25.43 16.39 12.19
CA SER A 177 -26.21 17.46 11.56
C SER A 177 -25.55 18.81 11.81
N CYS A 178 -25.25 19.55 10.75
CA CYS A 178 -24.68 20.90 10.84
C CYS A 178 -25.78 21.93 10.59
N THR A 179 -25.81 23.03 11.33
CA THR A 179 -26.83 24.09 11.20
C THR A 179 -26.33 25.33 10.47
N SER A 180 -25.02 25.45 10.29
CA SER A 180 -24.35 26.53 9.57
C SER A 180 -23.09 26.04 8.86
N ASP A 181 -22.58 26.81 7.90
CA ASP A 181 -21.32 26.51 7.22
C ASP A 181 -20.12 26.52 8.18
N ALA A 182 -20.17 27.35 9.23
CA ALA A 182 -19.14 27.36 10.28
C ALA A 182 -19.10 26.04 11.07
N ASP A 183 -20.27 25.47 11.37
CA ASP A 183 -20.39 24.16 12.02
C ASP A 183 -19.85 23.03 11.14
N CYS A 184 -20.08 23.13 9.81
CA CYS A 184 -19.55 22.21 8.81
C CYS A 184 -18.02 22.25 8.70
N LEU A 185 -17.42 23.43 8.88
CA LEU A 185 -15.97 23.66 8.71
C LEU A 185 -15.16 23.36 9.97
N ASN A 186 -15.77 23.33 11.16
CA ASN A 186 -15.09 23.08 12.43
C ASN A 186 -15.13 21.60 12.88
N ILE A 187 -15.25 20.68 11.93
CA ILE A 187 -15.34 19.24 12.20
C ILE A 187 -13.95 18.64 12.40
N SER A 188 -13.66 18.24 13.63
CA SER A 188 -12.44 17.51 14.01
C SER A 188 -12.53 16.01 13.70
N VAL A 189 -12.73 15.65 12.43
CA VAL A 189 -12.82 14.24 11.99
C VAL A 189 -11.76 13.99 10.92
N TRP A 190 -11.15 12.80 10.94
CA TRP A 190 -10.10 12.45 9.99
C TRP A 190 -10.64 12.31 8.56
N CYS A 191 -10.16 13.13 7.64
CA CYS A 191 -10.40 12.99 6.21
C CYS A 191 -9.06 13.16 5.47
N PRO A 192 -8.45 12.06 5.01
CA PRO A 192 -7.07 12.06 4.53
C PRO A 192 -6.96 12.70 3.13
N GLN A 193 -6.39 13.91 3.08
CA GLN A 193 -6.18 14.63 1.82
C GLN A 193 -5.05 14.02 0.98
N SER A 194 -4.05 13.42 1.64
CA SER A 194 -2.97 12.63 1.04
C SER A 194 -3.52 11.50 0.17
N PHE A 195 -4.62 10.89 0.60
CA PHE A 195 -5.38 9.91 -0.16
C PHE A 195 -6.40 10.52 -1.13
N GLY A 196 -6.18 11.75 -1.58
CA GLY A 196 -7.07 12.41 -2.55
C GLY A 196 -8.52 12.49 -2.09
N ARG A 197 -8.77 12.66 -0.78
CA ARG A 197 -10.11 12.86 -0.21
C ARG A 197 -10.29 14.29 0.27
N GLU A 198 -11.54 14.72 0.32
CA GLU A 198 -11.93 16.01 0.86
C GLU A 198 -13.25 15.91 1.61
N LEU A 199 -13.38 16.74 2.64
CA LEU A 199 -14.64 16.89 3.36
C LEU A 199 -15.59 17.71 2.47
N ARG A 200 -16.75 17.13 2.13
CA ARG A 200 -17.84 17.84 1.46
C ARG A 200 -19.06 17.87 2.36
N CYS A 201 -19.63 19.06 2.52
CA CYS A 201 -20.85 19.29 3.27
C CYS A 201 -21.94 19.85 2.35
N PHE A 202 -23.18 19.44 2.53
CA PHE A 202 -24.32 19.92 1.76
C PHE A 202 -25.61 19.86 2.59
N ILE A 203 -26.58 20.72 2.26
CA ILE A 203 -27.91 20.71 2.87
C ILE A 203 -28.88 20.05 1.89
N PRO A 204 -29.51 18.91 2.24
CA PRO A 204 -30.49 18.29 1.36
C PRO A 204 -31.71 19.17 1.15
N ASP A 205 -32.26 19.16 -0.07
CA ASP A 205 -33.54 19.80 -0.36
C ASP A 205 -34.59 19.28 0.65
N ASN A 206 -35.35 20.19 1.25
CA ASN A 206 -36.33 19.91 2.32
C ASN A 206 -35.76 19.63 3.74
N LYS A 207 -34.48 19.91 4.01
CA LYS A 207 -33.91 19.86 5.38
C LYS A 207 -33.32 21.21 5.81
N THR A 208 -33.39 21.50 7.09
CA THR A 208 -32.74 22.68 7.72
C THR A 208 -31.34 22.40 8.25
N THR A 209 -30.92 21.13 8.23
CA THR A 209 -29.61 20.68 8.71
C THR A 209 -28.78 20.08 7.58
N GLY A 210 -27.53 20.51 7.46
CA GLY A 210 -26.52 19.98 6.55
C GLY A 210 -25.93 18.65 7.01
N ILE A 211 -25.41 17.90 6.04
CA ILE A 211 -24.71 16.62 6.20
C ILE A 211 -23.31 16.79 5.62
N CYS A 212 -22.29 16.31 6.35
CA CYS A 212 -20.92 16.24 5.87
C CYS A 212 -20.52 14.80 5.54
N MET A 213 -19.59 14.62 4.60
CA MET A 213 -19.03 13.33 4.22
C MET A 213 -17.56 13.51 3.80
N CYS A 214 -16.70 12.55 4.15
CA CYS A 214 -15.34 12.47 3.62
C CYS A 214 -15.37 11.69 2.30
N LEU A 215 -15.42 12.44 1.21
CA LEU A 215 -15.57 11.89 -0.13
C LEU A 215 -14.23 11.92 -0.86
N PRO A 216 -14.01 11.04 -1.85
CA PRO A 216 -12.91 11.22 -2.78
C PRO A 216 -13.04 12.61 -3.42
N LYS A 217 -11.92 13.34 -3.56
CA LYS A 217 -11.80 14.67 -4.20
C LYS A 217 -12.11 14.65 -5.71
N TRP A 218 -12.65 13.54 -6.20
CA TRP A 218 -12.90 13.31 -7.60
C TRP A 218 -13.91 14.30 -8.16
N ASN A 219 -13.54 14.92 -9.27
CA ASN A 219 -14.50 15.60 -10.11
C ASN A 219 -15.29 14.51 -10.85
N LYS A 220 -16.59 14.37 -10.55
CA LYS A 220 -17.48 13.45 -11.25
C LYS A 220 -17.63 13.90 -12.70
N THR A 221 -16.75 13.44 -13.57
CA THR A 221 -17.15 13.14 -14.94
C THR A 221 -17.22 11.63 -15.02
N ARG A 222 -18.44 11.07 -14.93
CA ARG A 222 -18.70 9.69 -15.34
C ARG A 222 -18.32 9.59 -16.81
N ILE A 223 -17.14 9.07 -17.08
CA ILE A 223 -16.73 8.68 -18.41
C ILE A 223 -17.21 7.24 -18.55
N ASN A 224 -18.26 7.03 -19.34
CA ASN A 224 -18.57 5.69 -19.80
C ASN A 224 -17.38 5.20 -20.63
N CYS A 225 -17.05 3.94 -20.48
CA CYS A 225 -15.93 3.36 -21.20
C CYS A 225 -16.29 1.98 -21.75
N THR A 226 -15.56 1.56 -22.76
CA THR A 226 -15.57 0.20 -23.28
C THR A 226 -14.26 -0.53 -22.97
N ASP A 227 -13.15 0.21 -22.88
CA ASP A 227 -11.84 -0.30 -22.49
C ASP A 227 -11.01 0.73 -21.70
N ASP A 228 -9.90 0.29 -21.11
CA ASP A 228 -9.04 1.10 -20.21
C ASP A 228 -8.43 2.33 -20.88
N SER A 229 -8.29 2.33 -22.21
CA SER A 229 -7.68 3.45 -22.94
C SER A 229 -8.53 4.71 -22.88
N GLU A 230 -9.85 4.56 -22.84
CA GLU A 230 -10.82 5.65 -22.71
C GLU A 230 -10.80 6.29 -21.32
N CYS A 231 -10.19 5.62 -20.35
CA CYS A 231 -10.07 6.10 -18.98
C CYS A 231 -8.76 6.86 -18.71
N ARG A 232 -7.80 6.90 -19.64
CA ARG A 232 -6.45 7.52 -19.44
C ARG A 232 -6.45 9.00 -19.03
N GLY A 233 -7.54 9.73 -19.24
CA GLY A 233 -7.70 11.12 -18.81
C GLY A 233 -8.16 11.29 -17.36
N LEU A 234 -8.50 10.19 -16.69
CA LEU A 234 -8.94 10.19 -15.29
C LEU A 234 -7.72 10.25 -14.37
N VAL A 235 -7.65 11.31 -13.57
CA VAL A 235 -6.59 11.47 -12.56
C VAL A 235 -6.95 10.61 -11.35
N CYS A 236 -6.33 9.44 -11.26
CA CYS A 236 -6.46 8.57 -10.11
C CYS A 236 -5.69 9.12 -8.90
N PRO A 237 -6.25 9.05 -7.69
CA PRO A 237 -5.47 9.22 -6.48
C PRO A 237 -4.37 8.17 -6.48
N ALA A 238 -3.12 8.55 -6.24
CA ALA A 238 -2.02 7.58 -6.11
C ALA A 238 -2.04 6.92 -4.72
N ILE A 239 -3.19 6.36 -4.33
CA ILE A 239 -3.40 5.74 -3.00
C ILE A 239 -2.85 4.31 -3.02
N LEU A 240 -3.12 3.58 -4.10
CA LEU A 240 -2.53 2.29 -4.36
C LEU A 240 -1.39 2.47 -5.35
N GLY A 241 -0.28 1.81 -5.09
CA GLY A 241 0.25 0.81 -6.02
C GLY A 241 -0.01 0.98 -7.52
N ASN A 242 0.15 2.17 -8.12
CA ASN A 242 -0.24 2.47 -9.50
C ASN A 242 -1.77 2.34 -9.78
N ASP A 243 -2.61 3.06 -9.02
CA ASP A 243 -4.01 3.29 -9.38
C ASP A 243 -4.08 3.84 -10.81
N THR A 244 -4.50 2.97 -11.71
CA THR A 244 -4.64 3.29 -13.12
C THR A 244 -6.12 3.44 -13.40
N ALA A 245 -6.45 4.39 -14.25
CA ALA A 245 -7.80 4.55 -14.70
C ALA A 245 -8.15 3.38 -15.62
N ILE A 246 -9.12 2.57 -15.19
CA ILE A 246 -9.50 1.33 -15.86
C ILE A 246 -11.01 1.29 -16.08
N CYS A 247 -11.43 0.52 -17.07
CA CYS A 247 -12.83 0.37 -17.40
C CYS A 247 -13.44 -0.84 -16.69
N LEU A 248 -14.36 -0.59 -15.76
CA LEU A 248 -15.07 -1.65 -15.04
C LEU A 248 -16.58 -1.49 -15.18
N ASN A 249 -17.24 -2.51 -15.75
CA ASN A 249 -18.69 -2.52 -15.96
C ASN A 249 -19.19 -1.26 -16.70
N GLY A 250 -18.48 -0.87 -17.77
CA GLY A 250 -18.82 0.26 -18.62
C GLY A 250 -18.51 1.63 -18.03
N ARG A 251 -17.76 1.70 -16.93
CA ARG A 251 -17.44 2.94 -16.22
C ARG A 251 -15.97 3.02 -15.86
N CYS A 252 -15.37 4.20 -16.07
CA CYS A 252 -14.02 4.43 -15.60
C CYS A 252 -13.98 4.47 -14.08
N VAL A 253 -13.13 3.63 -13.51
CA VAL A 253 -12.81 3.57 -12.08
C VAL A 253 -11.30 3.64 -11.92
N CYS A 254 -10.81 3.97 -10.72
CA CYS A 254 -9.39 3.82 -10.40
C CYS A 254 -9.24 2.60 -9.51
N GLY A 255 -8.23 1.81 -9.82
CA GLY A 255 -7.82 0.64 -9.07
C GLY A 255 -6.43 0.18 -9.53
N ALA A 256 -5.82 -0.74 -8.80
CA ALA A 256 -4.49 -1.18 -9.13
C ALA A 256 -4.50 -2.27 -10.22
N ARG A 257 -3.55 -2.23 -11.16
CA ARG A 257 -3.49 -3.17 -12.30
C ARG A 257 -3.33 -4.64 -11.89
N TRP A 258 -2.80 -4.90 -10.69
CA TRP A 258 -2.58 -6.24 -10.13
C TRP A 258 -3.83 -6.84 -9.47
N GLU A 259 -4.79 -6.04 -9.00
CA GLU A 259 -6.04 -6.51 -8.39
C GLU A 259 -6.95 -7.28 -9.37
N ILE A 260 -6.77 -7.07 -10.68
CA ILE A 260 -7.57 -7.73 -11.72
C ILE A 260 -6.84 -8.93 -12.33
N ARG A 261 -5.52 -8.88 -12.44
CA ARG A 261 -4.73 -9.97 -13.01
C ARG A 261 -4.65 -11.20 -12.07
N ASN A 262 -4.81 -11.00 -10.76
CA ASN A 262 -4.65 -12.05 -9.76
C ASN A 262 -5.86 -12.93 -9.45
N ARG A 263 -7.05 -12.68 -10.01
CA ARG A 263 -8.20 -13.58 -9.73
C ARG A 263 -8.32 -14.75 -10.71
N THR A 264 -7.71 -14.66 -11.89
CA THR A 264 -7.75 -15.68 -12.94
C THR A 264 -6.37 -16.24 -13.28
N GLU A 265 -5.35 -15.41 -13.50
CA GLU A 265 -4.03 -15.92 -13.96
C GLU A 265 -3.18 -16.54 -12.85
N LEU A 266 -3.28 -16.04 -11.61
CA LEU A 266 -2.50 -16.60 -10.49
C LEU A 266 -3.03 -17.99 -10.07
N ARG A 267 -4.30 -18.28 -10.35
CA ARG A 267 -4.91 -19.61 -10.16
C ARG A 267 -4.52 -20.61 -11.25
N GLU A 268 -4.15 -20.13 -12.43
CA GLU A 268 -3.74 -20.96 -13.58
C GLU A 268 -2.22 -21.16 -13.60
N ARG A 269 -1.41 -20.15 -13.26
CA ARG A 269 0.05 -20.29 -13.20
C ARG A 269 0.53 -21.11 -11.99
N PHE A 270 -0.09 -20.98 -10.82
CA PHE A 270 0.25 -21.83 -9.66
C PHE A 270 -0.22 -23.28 -9.81
N ARG A 271 -1.12 -23.56 -10.76
CA ARG A 271 -1.53 -24.93 -11.13
C ARG A 271 -0.45 -25.64 -11.96
N GLU A 272 0.40 -24.90 -12.66
CA GLU A 272 1.47 -25.48 -13.50
C GLU A 272 2.77 -25.74 -12.72
N GLU A 273 3.09 -24.94 -11.67
CA GLU A 273 4.37 -25.08 -10.95
C GLU A 273 4.34 -25.99 -9.71
N PHE A 274 3.19 -26.29 -9.11
CA PHE A 274 3.10 -27.13 -7.90
C PHE A 274 2.01 -28.19 -8.03
N GLY A 275 2.36 -29.29 -8.71
CA GLY A 275 1.48 -30.40 -9.03
C GLY A 275 0.96 -31.22 -7.83
N GLU A 276 -0.29 -31.67 -8.00
CA GLU A 276 -1.02 -32.85 -7.49
C GLU A 276 -1.05 -33.22 -5.99
N GLU A 277 -0.14 -32.76 -5.13
CA GLU A 277 -0.12 -33.22 -3.73
C GLU A 277 -1.06 -32.40 -2.82
N PHE A 278 -1.34 -31.13 -3.17
CA PHE A 278 -2.17 -30.23 -2.34
C PHE A 278 -3.68 -30.33 -2.64
N THR A 279 -4.06 -30.74 -3.85
CA THR A 279 -5.46 -30.90 -4.30
C THR A 279 -6.17 -32.00 -3.50
N ASN A 280 -5.54 -33.16 -3.32
CA ASN A 280 -6.13 -34.30 -2.60
C ASN A 280 -6.41 -34.00 -1.12
N ARG A 281 -5.64 -33.08 -0.51
CA ARG A 281 -5.83 -32.71 0.90
C ARG A 281 -7.00 -31.72 1.08
N THR A 282 -7.26 -30.89 0.08
CA THR A 282 -8.27 -29.82 0.14
C THR A 282 -9.67 -30.34 -0.20
N GLU A 283 -9.79 -31.28 -1.14
CA GLU A 283 -11.07 -31.96 -1.45
C GLU A 283 -11.60 -32.75 -0.24
N ASN A 284 -10.71 -33.48 0.44
CA ASN A 284 -11.05 -34.29 1.61
C ASN A 284 -11.47 -33.45 2.85
N ILE A 285 -11.02 -32.19 2.93
CA ILE A 285 -11.45 -31.24 3.98
C ILE A 285 -12.80 -30.60 3.62
N THR A 286 -13.00 -30.27 2.34
CA THR A 286 -14.24 -29.64 1.86
C THR A 286 -15.43 -30.60 1.94
N GLU A 287 -15.21 -31.89 1.66
CA GLU A 287 -16.23 -32.94 1.77
C GLU A 287 -16.63 -33.20 3.25
N ARG A 288 -15.65 -33.23 4.16
CA ARG A 288 -15.91 -33.33 5.62
C ARG A 288 -16.64 -32.13 6.20
N ILE A 289 -16.39 -30.92 5.68
CA ILE A 289 -17.11 -29.71 6.09
C ILE A 289 -18.54 -29.75 5.55
N ARG A 290 -18.74 -30.20 4.30
CA ARG A 290 -20.07 -30.33 3.70
C ARG A 290 -20.95 -31.33 4.46
N GLU A 291 -20.42 -32.50 4.83
CA GLU A 291 -21.18 -33.49 5.61
C GLU A 291 -21.59 -32.98 7.01
N ARG A 292 -20.71 -32.22 7.69
CA ARG A 292 -21.04 -31.60 9.00
C ARG A 292 -22.14 -30.54 8.87
N VAL A 293 -22.10 -29.73 7.82
CA VAL A 293 -23.11 -28.69 7.58
C VAL A 293 -24.47 -29.31 7.20
N GLU A 294 -24.49 -30.35 6.38
CA GLU A 294 -25.74 -31.05 6.02
C GLU A 294 -26.37 -31.77 7.23
N ALA A 295 -25.55 -32.33 8.14
CA ALA A 295 -26.03 -32.93 9.39
C ALA A 295 -26.64 -31.89 10.35
N GLU A 296 -26.02 -30.72 10.51
CA GLU A 296 -26.56 -29.63 11.34
C GLU A 296 -27.87 -29.05 10.79
N ILE A 297 -27.99 -28.92 9.47
CA ILE A 297 -29.23 -28.47 8.81
C ILE A 297 -30.38 -29.47 9.04
N LYS A 298 -30.07 -30.78 9.07
CA LYS A 298 -31.07 -31.84 9.28
C LYS A 298 -31.56 -31.89 10.74
N ILE A 299 -30.70 -31.56 11.70
CA ILE A 299 -31.05 -31.45 13.12
C ILE A 299 -31.95 -30.22 13.36
N ARG A 300 -31.63 -29.08 12.75
CA ARG A 300 -32.44 -27.83 12.86
C ARG A 300 -33.82 -27.90 12.21
N ARG A 301 -34.06 -28.82 11.27
CA ARG A 301 -35.38 -29.04 10.63
C ARG A 301 -36.29 -30.02 11.39
N LYS A 302 -35.79 -30.69 12.42
CA LYS A 302 -36.56 -31.63 13.27
C LYS A 302 -36.85 -31.09 14.69
N SER A 303 -36.33 -29.91 15.03
CA SER A 303 -36.67 -29.09 16.20
C SER A 303 -37.68 -28.04 15.79
#